data_AF-A0A6J5UGE7-F1
#
_entry.id   AF-A0A6J5UGE7-F1
#
_cell.length_a   1.000
_cell.length_b   1.000
_cell.length_c   1.000
_cell.angle_alpha   90.00
_cell.angle_beta   90.00
_cell.angle_gamma   90.00
#
_symmetry.space_group_name_H-M   'P 1'
#
loop_
_entity.id
_entity.type
_entity.pdbx_description
1 polymer ?
#
loop_
_entity_poly.entity_id
_entity_poly.type
_entity_poly.pdbx_seq_one_letter_code
_entity_poly.pdbx_strand_id
1 'polypeptide(L)'
;MNDPLFKAFKTGVIALAEGIAVGTGRSFSMFKNYHIDGNKEMIAIGMMNIAGSCTSCHLTTGCKMAMSNVVMAIAVMFTLLFLTPLFHYTPLVVLSAIIIAAMLGLIDYEAAILLSKVGTFDFVVCMSACIGVVFGSVEIGLVLVVAISTFVCGSFVQGNLPNSIYVYRNVEQYPNASNVPGILILEIDAPIYFANTNYLRERITRWINDEEDGTKSAGESSLQYVILDMTAVGNIDTSGISMFEVVKKLVDRRGLQLVLAKPGKRGDEEDEQVRVD
;
A
#
# COMPACT_ATOMS: atom_id res chain seq x y z
N MET A 1 21.49 2.00 -24.89
CA MET A 1 20.04 1.66 -25.03
C MET A 1 19.80 0.31 -25.72
N ASN A 2 20.81 -0.57 -25.74
CA ASN A 2 20.67 -1.98 -26.10
C ASN A 2 21.54 -2.82 -25.15
N ASP A 3 21.64 -2.35 -23.91
CA ASP A 3 22.53 -2.95 -22.93
C ASP A 3 21.86 -4.23 -22.45
N PRO A 4 22.45 -5.40 -22.71
CA PRO A 4 21.86 -6.69 -22.37
C PRO A 4 21.57 -6.80 -20.87
N LEU A 5 22.37 -6.11 -20.05
CA LEU A 5 22.18 -5.99 -18.62
C LEU A 5 20.87 -5.29 -18.25
N PHE A 6 20.50 -4.22 -18.96
CA PHE A 6 19.24 -3.51 -18.71
C PHE A 6 18.03 -4.35 -19.12
N LYS A 7 18.13 -5.11 -20.21
CA LYS A 7 17.06 -6.05 -20.62
C LYS A 7 16.90 -7.18 -19.59
N ALA A 8 18.02 -7.77 -19.15
CA ALA A 8 18.01 -8.83 -18.13
C ALA A 8 17.40 -8.35 -16.81
N PHE A 9 17.72 -7.13 -16.38
CA PHE A 9 17.13 -6.53 -15.18
C PHE A 9 15.60 -6.39 -15.32
N LYS A 10 15.12 -5.84 -16.44
CA LYS A 10 13.68 -5.67 -16.68
C LYS A 10 12.93 -7.01 -16.70
N THR A 11 13.45 -8.01 -17.41
CA THR A 11 12.85 -9.34 -17.45
C THR A 11 12.86 -10.02 -16.08
N GLY A 12 13.94 -9.84 -15.30
CA GLY A 12 14.02 -10.36 -13.93
C GLY A 12 12.96 -9.76 -13.00
N VAL A 13 12.74 -8.45 -13.07
CA VAL A 13 11.68 -7.78 -12.28
C VAL A 13 10.29 -8.30 -12.65
N ILE A 14 10.02 -8.46 -13.96
CA ILE A 14 8.73 -8.99 -14.43
C ILE A 14 8.53 -10.43 -13.96
N ALA A 15 9.55 -11.28 -14.10
CA ALA A 15 9.48 -12.68 -13.67
C ALA A 15 9.29 -12.84 -12.16
N LEU A 16 9.89 -11.96 -11.36
CA LEU A 16 9.66 -11.92 -9.90
C LEU A 16 8.24 -11.44 -9.58
N ALA A 17 7.76 -10.39 -10.25
CA ALA A 17 6.41 -9.87 -10.05
C ALA A 17 5.35 -10.93 -10.40
N GLU A 18 5.50 -11.62 -11.54
CA GLU A 18 4.66 -12.74 -11.94
C GLU A 18 4.77 -13.89 -10.95
N GLY A 19 6.00 -14.27 -10.56
CA GLY A 19 6.24 -15.36 -9.62
C GLY A 19 5.63 -15.13 -8.23
N ILE A 20 5.51 -13.88 -7.77
CA ILE A 20 4.87 -13.54 -6.49
C ILE A 20 3.34 -13.41 -6.65
N ALA A 21 2.88 -12.80 -7.75
CA ALA A 21 1.46 -12.52 -7.97
C ALA A 21 0.67 -13.75 -8.42
N VAL A 22 1.21 -14.49 -9.39
CA VAL A 22 0.68 -15.76 -9.93
C VAL A 22 1.25 -16.95 -9.15
N GLY A 23 2.21 -16.70 -8.26
CA GLY A 23 2.87 -17.68 -7.41
C GLY A 23 1.88 -18.67 -6.82
N THR A 24 1.99 -19.91 -7.28
CA THR A 24 1.17 -21.01 -6.77
C THR A 24 1.32 -21.14 -5.26
N GLY A 25 2.43 -20.69 -4.68
CA GLY A 25 2.61 -20.49 -3.25
C GLY A 25 1.40 -19.79 -2.63
N ARG A 26 1.14 -18.53 -2.93
CA ARG A 26 0.04 -17.77 -2.29
C ARG A 26 -1.32 -18.39 -2.54
N SER A 27 -1.61 -18.83 -3.76
CA SER A 27 -2.86 -19.52 -4.07
C SER A 27 -3.02 -20.81 -3.24
N PHE A 28 -1.97 -21.62 -3.11
CA PHE A 28 -1.98 -22.82 -2.27
C PHE A 28 -1.99 -22.52 -0.77
N SER A 29 -1.41 -21.40 -0.32
CA SER A 29 -1.48 -20.96 1.07
C SER A 29 -2.91 -20.66 1.51
N MET A 30 -3.70 -20.02 0.62
CA MET A 30 -5.12 -19.77 0.86
C MET A 30 -5.93 -21.07 0.97
N PHE A 31 -5.59 -22.10 0.17
CA PHE A 31 -6.28 -23.40 0.24
C PHE A 31 -5.84 -24.27 1.42
N LYS A 32 -4.63 -24.10 1.97
CA LYS A 32 -4.07 -24.98 3.02
C LYS A 32 -3.79 -24.30 4.36
N ASN A 33 -4.11 -23.00 4.52
CA ASN A 33 -3.83 -22.22 5.73
C ASN A 33 -2.38 -22.39 6.24
N TYR A 34 -1.41 -22.39 5.32
CA TYR A 34 0.01 -22.40 5.69
C TYR A 34 0.62 -21.03 5.37
N HIS A 35 1.47 -20.53 6.26
CA HIS A 35 2.09 -19.21 6.05
C HIS A 35 3.30 -19.33 5.12
N ILE A 36 3.31 -18.54 4.05
CA ILE A 36 4.42 -18.46 3.11
C ILE A 36 5.26 -17.24 3.42
N ASP A 37 6.56 -17.46 3.49
CA ASP A 37 7.55 -16.41 3.61
C ASP A 37 8.01 -15.98 2.21
N GLY A 38 7.60 -14.76 1.80
CA GLY A 38 7.91 -14.24 0.48
C GLY A 38 9.41 -14.08 0.20
N ASN A 39 10.22 -13.87 1.25
CA ASN A 39 11.67 -13.78 1.07
C ASN A 39 12.27 -15.14 0.67
N LYS A 40 11.75 -16.23 1.23
CA LYS A 40 12.16 -17.60 0.86
C LYS A 40 11.68 -17.98 -0.53
N GLU A 41 10.48 -17.54 -0.91
CA GLU A 41 9.94 -17.75 -2.25
C GLU A 41 10.79 -17.02 -3.32
N MET A 42 11.19 -15.78 -3.05
CA MET A 42 12.07 -15.01 -3.94
C MET A 42 13.44 -15.66 -4.12
N ILE A 43 14.06 -16.14 -3.03
CA ILE A 43 15.34 -16.87 -3.08
C ILE A 43 15.20 -18.17 -3.89
N ALA A 44 14.10 -18.90 -3.71
CA ALA A 44 13.84 -20.13 -4.45
C ALA A 44 13.71 -19.91 -5.96
N ILE A 45 12.95 -18.88 -6.38
CA ILE A 45 12.81 -18.49 -7.79
C ILE A 45 14.17 -18.06 -8.37
N GLY A 46 14.96 -17.31 -7.60
CA GLY A 46 16.31 -16.91 -8.00
C GLY A 46 17.25 -18.10 -8.22
N MET A 47 17.31 -19.03 -7.25
CA MET A 47 18.14 -20.25 -7.36
C MET A 47 17.70 -21.14 -8.52
N MET A 48 16.39 -21.26 -8.75
CA MET A 48 15.83 -22.00 -9.87
C MET A 48 16.28 -21.45 -11.23
N ASN A 49 16.26 -20.13 -11.41
CA ASN A 49 16.70 -19.49 -12.64
C ASN A 49 18.21 -19.60 -12.86
N ILE A 50 19.01 -19.54 -11.79
CA ILE A 50 20.47 -19.78 -11.88
C ILE A 50 20.74 -21.22 -12.32
N ALA A 51 20.11 -22.20 -11.68
CA ALA A 51 20.25 -23.61 -12.05
C ALA A 51 19.76 -23.86 -13.49
N GLY A 52 18.61 -23.30 -13.87
CA GLY A 52 18.04 -23.41 -15.21
C GLY A 52 18.91 -22.76 -16.30
N SER A 53 19.62 -21.68 -15.98
CA SER A 53 20.57 -21.04 -16.90
C SER A 53 21.75 -21.94 -17.23
N CYS A 54 22.23 -22.75 -16.27
CA CYS A 54 23.29 -23.74 -16.52
C CYS A 54 22.83 -24.93 -17.37
N THR A 55 21.53 -25.25 -17.34
CA THR A 55 20.96 -26.41 -18.05
C THR A 55 20.15 -26.04 -19.31
N SER A 56 20.14 -24.76 -19.71
CA SER A 56 19.34 -24.23 -20.84
C SER A 56 17.84 -24.59 -20.74
N CYS A 57 17.30 -24.76 -19.53
CA CYS A 57 15.89 -25.08 -19.31
C CYS A 57 15.27 -24.16 -18.25
N HIS A 58 14.15 -23.52 -18.60
CA HIS A 58 13.35 -22.75 -17.65
C HIS A 58 12.53 -23.74 -16.83
N LEU A 59 12.90 -23.93 -15.57
CA LEU A 59 12.12 -24.73 -14.64
C LEU A 59 11.03 -23.83 -14.07
N THR A 60 9.78 -24.28 -14.07
CA THR A 60 8.70 -23.68 -13.28
C THR A 60 8.16 -24.75 -12.33
N THR A 61 8.01 -24.41 -11.04
CA THR A 61 7.53 -25.34 -10.02
C THR A 61 6.06 -25.10 -9.73
N GLY A 62 5.21 -26.11 -10.00
CA GLY A 62 3.77 -25.98 -9.86
C GLY A 62 3.05 -27.19 -9.27
N CYS A 63 3.72 -28.03 -8.45
CA CYS A 63 3.07 -29.24 -7.90
C CYS A 63 3.39 -29.53 -6.42
N LYS A 64 2.37 -30.04 -5.71
CA LYS A 64 2.29 -30.33 -4.26
C LYS A 64 3.35 -31.29 -3.69
N MET A 65 4.06 -32.04 -4.54
CA MET A 65 5.14 -32.94 -4.15
C MET A 65 6.32 -32.77 -5.12
N ALA A 66 7.54 -32.71 -4.61
CA ALA A 66 8.76 -32.63 -5.45
C ALA A 66 8.79 -33.75 -6.51
N MET A 67 8.29 -34.95 -6.15
CA MET A 67 8.15 -36.08 -7.07
C MET A 67 7.18 -35.82 -8.24
N SER A 68 6.11 -35.06 -8.05
CA SER A 68 5.18 -34.73 -9.13
C SER A 68 5.82 -33.82 -10.17
N ASN A 69 6.71 -32.91 -9.74
CA ASN A 69 7.45 -32.05 -10.68
C ASN A 69 8.49 -32.86 -11.47
N VAL A 70 9.13 -33.85 -10.82
CA VAL A 70 10.04 -34.80 -11.49
C VAL A 70 9.29 -35.65 -12.52
N VAL A 71 8.12 -36.18 -12.17
CA VAL A 71 7.29 -36.96 -13.10
C VAL A 71 6.83 -36.10 -14.29
N MET A 72 6.41 -34.85 -14.06
CA MET A 72 6.09 -33.93 -15.16
C MET A 72 7.32 -33.64 -16.04
N ALA A 73 8.49 -33.39 -15.45
CA ALA A 73 9.71 -33.14 -16.21
C ALA A 73 10.12 -34.36 -17.07
N ILE A 74 10.02 -35.56 -16.53
CA ILE A 74 10.27 -36.81 -17.26
C ILE A 74 9.23 -36.98 -18.37
N ALA A 75 7.95 -36.77 -18.09
CA ALA A 75 6.90 -36.86 -19.10
C ALA A 75 7.12 -35.87 -20.26
N VAL A 76 7.48 -34.62 -19.97
CA VAL A 76 7.83 -33.61 -20.98
C VAL A 76 9.08 -34.02 -21.77
N MET A 77 10.10 -34.57 -21.10
CA MET A 77 11.29 -35.08 -21.78
C MET A 77 10.94 -36.22 -22.75
N PHE A 78 10.07 -37.16 -22.35
CA PHE A 78 9.59 -38.23 -23.21
C PHE A 78 8.76 -37.71 -24.39
N THR A 79 7.85 -36.75 -24.18
CA THR A 79 7.08 -36.17 -25.29
C THR A 79 7.97 -35.42 -26.26
N LEU A 80 8.99 -34.70 -25.80
CA LEU A 80 9.96 -34.06 -26.69
C LEU A 80 10.88 -35.06 -27.39
N LEU A 81 11.21 -36.21 -26.80
CA LEU A 81 12.07 -37.18 -27.48
C LEU A 81 11.31 -37.99 -28.55
N PHE A 82 10.09 -38.41 -28.25
CA PHE A 82 9.32 -39.34 -29.10
C PHE A 82 8.22 -38.67 -29.94
N LEU A 83 7.63 -37.58 -29.45
CA LEU A 83 6.50 -36.89 -30.09
C LEU A 83 6.90 -35.63 -30.86
N THR A 84 8.13 -35.12 -30.72
CA THR A 84 8.65 -34.03 -31.56
C THR A 84 8.47 -34.23 -33.07
N PRO A 85 8.70 -35.42 -33.69
CA PRO A 85 8.43 -35.60 -35.11
C PRO A 85 6.95 -35.43 -35.48
N LEU A 86 6.03 -35.69 -34.53
CA LEU A 86 4.60 -35.47 -34.72
C LEU A 86 4.26 -33.97 -34.63
N PHE A 87 4.91 -33.24 -33.71
CA PHE A 87 4.68 -31.81 -33.53
C PHE A 87 5.18 -30.95 -34.70
N HIS A 88 6.14 -31.43 -35.51
CA HIS A 88 6.61 -30.73 -36.70
C HIS A 88 5.49 -30.39 -37.70
N TYR A 89 4.43 -31.20 -37.75
CA TYR A 89 3.28 -30.99 -38.64
C TYR A 89 2.16 -30.16 -38.03
N THR A 90 2.34 -29.64 -36.81
CA THR A 90 1.29 -28.87 -36.13
C THR A 90 1.11 -27.52 -36.82
N PRO A 91 -0.07 -27.23 -37.39
CA PRO A 91 -0.32 -25.94 -38.02
C PRO A 91 -0.38 -24.83 -36.96
N LEU A 92 0.14 -23.65 -37.30
CA LEU A 92 0.14 -22.46 -36.42
C LEU A 92 -1.26 -22.10 -35.92
N VAL A 93 -2.31 -22.42 -36.69
CA VAL A 93 -3.71 -22.17 -36.34
C VAL A 93 -4.11 -22.90 -35.05
N VAL A 94 -3.67 -24.14 -34.87
CA VAL A 94 -3.98 -24.94 -33.67
C VAL A 94 -3.28 -24.36 -32.45
N LEU A 95 -2.02 -23.91 -32.61
CA LEU A 95 -1.28 -23.27 -31.52
C LEU A 95 -1.95 -21.96 -31.09
N SER A 96 -2.36 -21.11 -32.05
CA SER A 96 -3.10 -19.88 -31.75
C SER A 96 -4.43 -20.15 -31.05
N ALA A 97 -5.16 -21.18 -31.47
CA ALA A 97 -6.42 -21.56 -30.83
C ALA A 97 -6.23 -21.99 -29.37
N ILE A 98 -5.17 -22.77 -29.07
CA ILE A 98 -4.83 -23.18 -27.70
C ILE A 98 -4.48 -21.96 -26.84
N ILE A 99 -3.68 -21.02 -27.37
CA ILE A 99 -3.30 -19.80 -26.63
C ILE A 99 -4.54 -18.94 -26.34
N ILE A 100 -5.41 -18.71 -27.32
CA ILE A 100 -6.64 -17.92 -27.12
C ILE A 100 -7.55 -18.60 -26.08
N ALA A 101 -7.73 -19.92 -26.16
CA ALA A 101 -8.52 -20.67 -25.19
C ALA A 101 -7.96 -20.55 -23.76
N ALA A 102 -6.64 -20.59 -23.60
CA ALA A 102 -6.00 -20.40 -22.30
C ALA A 102 -6.16 -18.97 -21.77
N MET A 103 -6.06 -17.95 -22.64
CA MET A 103 -6.22 -16.55 -22.24
C MET A 103 -7.65 -16.20 -21.83
N LEU A 104 -8.66 -16.80 -22.47
CA LEU A 104 -10.07 -16.61 -22.08
C LEU A 104 -10.33 -17.09 -20.64
N GLY A 105 -9.64 -18.13 -20.18
CA GLY A 105 -9.74 -18.62 -18.80
C GLY A 105 -9.07 -17.73 -17.76
N LEU A 106 -8.21 -16.79 -18.18
CA LEU A 106 -7.48 -15.88 -17.29
C LEU A 106 -8.24 -14.58 -17.02
N ILE A 107 -9.18 -14.19 -17.89
CA ILE A 107 -9.93 -12.94 -17.74
C ILE A 107 -11.10 -13.15 -16.79
N ASP A 108 -10.97 -12.61 -15.57
CA ASP A 108 -12.04 -12.58 -14.57
C ASP A 108 -12.81 -11.25 -14.64
N TYR A 109 -13.91 -11.26 -15.39
CA TYR A 109 -14.78 -10.09 -15.53
C TYR A 109 -15.59 -9.80 -14.26
N GLU A 110 -15.88 -10.80 -13.42
CA GLU A 110 -16.65 -10.61 -12.19
C GLU A 110 -15.83 -9.82 -11.17
N ALA A 111 -14.55 -10.15 -11.03
CA ALA A 111 -13.62 -9.42 -10.17
C ALA A 111 -13.52 -7.93 -10.59
N ALA A 112 -13.45 -7.64 -11.88
CA ALA A 112 -13.39 -6.27 -12.40
C ALA A 112 -14.66 -5.45 -12.06
N ILE A 113 -15.83 -6.07 -12.15
CA ILE A 113 -17.11 -5.42 -11.80
C ILE A 113 -17.20 -5.19 -10.28
N LEU A 114 -16.74 -6.15 -9.48
CA LEU A 114 -16.73 -6.03 -8.02
C LEU A 114 -15.80 -4.89 -7.57
N LEU A 115 -14.61 -4.78 -8.15
CA LEU A 115 -13.67 -3.67 -7.92
C LEU A 115 -14.32 -2.31 -8.24
N SER A 116 -15.04 -2.21 -9.35
CA SER A 116 -15.75 -0.98 -9.74
C SER A 116 -16.81 -0.54 -8.72
N LYS A 117 -17.43 -1.48 -7.99
CA LYS A 117 -18.44 -1.19 -6.96
C LYS A 117 -17.84 -0.87 -5.59
N VAL A 118 -16.70 -1.46 -5.24
CA VAL A 118 -16.08 -1.32 -3.91
C VAL A 118 -15.17 -0.09 -3.85
N GLY A 119 -14.34 0.13 -4.87
CA GLY A 119 -13.32 1.16 -4.85
C GLY A 119 -13.05 1.74 -6.23
N THR A 120 -13.52 2.97 -6.47
CA THR A 120 -13.31 3.69 -7.73
C THR A 120 -11.81 3.86 -8.05
N PHE A 121 -10.97 4.01 -7.02
CA PHE A 121 -9.52 4.13 -7.18
C PHE A 121 -8.85 2.82 -7.63
N ASP A 122 -9.18 1.70 -6.99
CA ASP A 122 -8.64 0.39 -7.36
C ASP A 122 -9.07 0.00 -8.78
N PHE A 123 -10.29 0.38 -9.18
CA PHE A 123 -10.77 0.23 -10.54
C PHE A 123 -9.95 1.06 -11.54
N VAL A 124 -9.63 2.32 -11.23
CA VAL A 124 -8.79 3.18 -12.08
C VAL A 124 -7.38 2.61 -12.21
N VAL A 125 -6.78 2.12 -11.12
CA VAL A 125 -5.47 1.47 -11.15
C VAL A 125 -5.51 0.24 -12.05
N CYS A 126 -6.50 -0.64 -11.89
CA CYS A 126 -6.66 -1.83 -12.71
C CYS A 126 -6.84 -1.49 -14.21
N MET A 127 -7.71 -0.52 -14.53
CA MET A 127 -7.95 -0.11 -15.92
C MET A 127 -6.69 0.52 -16.54
N SER A 128 -5.95 1.33 -15.78
CA SER A 128 -4.69 1.91 -16.22
C SER A 128 -3.62 0.85 -16.53
N ALA A 129 -3.58 -0.23 -15.74
CA ALA A 129 -2.71 -1.39 -15.98
C ALA A 129 -3.05 -2.03 -17.33
N CYS A 130 -4.34 -2.36 -17.54
CA CYS A 130 -4.82 -3.00 -18.76
C CYS A 130 -4.49 -2.16 -20.00
N ILE A 131 -4.82 -0.86 -19.97
CA ILE A 131 -4.54 0.06 -21.07
C ILE A 131 -3.03 0.17 -21.30
N GLY A 132 -2.24 0.30 -20.23
CA GLY A 132 -0.78 0.41 -20.32
C GLY A 132 -0.11 -0.80 -20.96
N VAL A 133 -0.58 -2.02 -20.66
CA VAL A 133 -0.05 -3.25 -21.25
C VAL A 133 -0.50 -3.40 -22.71
N VAL A 134 -1.77 -3.12 -23.02
CA VAL A 134 -2.35 -3.30 -24.36
C VAL A 134 -1.76 -2.33 -25.39
N PHE A 135 -1.60 -1.06 -25.02
CA PHE A 135 -1.13 -0.02 -25.96
C PHE A 135 0.39 0.20 -25.94
N GLY A 136 1.05 -0.17 -24.86
CA GLY A 136 2.47 0.05 -24.67
C GLY A 136 3.26 -1.25 -24.62
N SER A 137 3.39 -1.79 -23.42
CA SER A 137 4.16 -3.00 -23.09
C SER A 137 3.88 -3.37 -21.64
N VAL A 138 4.20 -4.60 -21.24
CA VAL A 138 4.14 -5.03 -19.83
C VAL A 138 4.89 -4.06 -18.90
N GLU A 139 6.04 -3.56 -19.36
CA GLU A 139 6.86 -2.59 -18.63
C GLU A 139 6.11 -1.27 -18.35
N ILE A 140 5.42 -0.73 -19.35
CA ILE A 140 4.69 0.55 -19.25
C ILE A 140 3.47 0.39 -18.35
N GLY A 141 2.74 -0.73 -18.47
CA GLY A 141 1.63 -1.07 -17.59
C GLY A 141 2.05 -1.15 -16.12
N LEU A 142 3.20 -1.78 -15.83
CA LEU A 142 3.73 -1.88 -14.47
C LEU A 142 4.07 -0.50 -13.89
N VAL A 143 4.74 0.36 -14.68
CA VAL A 143 5.09 1.72 -14.24
C VAL A 143 3.83 2.55 -13.95
N LEU A 144 2.80 2.46 -14.80
CA LEU A 144 1.53 3.16 -14.59
C LEU A 144 0.86 2.75 -13.29
N VAL A 145 0.79 1.44 -13.00
CA VAL A 145 0.18 0.93 -11.76
C VAL A 145 0.91 1.46 -10.54
N VAL A 146 2.24 1.39 -10.52
CA VAL A 146 3.04 1.85 -9.38
C VAL A 146 2.91 3.37 -9.22
N ALA A 147 2.95 4.13 -10.32
CA ALA A 147 2.83 5.59 -10.29
C ALA A 147 1.45 6.03 -9.76
N ILE A 148 0.37 5.42 -10.25
CA ILE A 148 -0.99 5.78 -9.82
C ILE A 148 -1.24 5.32 -8.38
N SER A 149 -0.81 4.10 -8.01
CA SER A 149 -0.96 3.60 -6.64
C SER A 149 -0.22 4.47 -5.62
N THR A 150 1.02 4.86 -5.91
CA THR A 150 1.81 5.74 -5.02
C THR A 150 1.25 7.16 -4.99
N PHE A 151 0.78 7.69 -6.12
CA PHE A 151 0.14 9.00 -6.17
C PHE A 151 -1.16 9.04 -5.38
N VAL A 152 -1.98 7.99 -5.47
CA VAL A 152 -3.21 7.87 -4.69
C VAL A 152 -2.87 7.79 -3.20
N CYS A 153 -1.96 6.90 -2.77
CA CYS A 153 -1.53 6.85 -1.37
C CYS A 153 -0.98 8.18 -0.86
N GLY A 154 -0.15 8.87 -1.63
CA GLY A 154 0.38 10.19 -1.28
C GLY A 154 -0.73 11.24 -1.20
N SER A 155 -1.67 11.23 -2.13
CA SER A 155 -2.83 12.14 -2.15
C SER A 155 -3.81 11.87 -1.02
N PHE A 156 -3.95 10.63 -0.54
CA PHE A 156 -4.73 10.33 0.65
C PHE A 156 -4.08 10.93 1.90
N VAL A 157 -2.75 10.83 2.04
CA VAL A 157 -1.99 11.46 3.15
C VAL A 157 -2.05 13.00 3.08
N GLN A 158 -2.20 13.56 1.88
CA GLN A 158 -2.21 15.01 1.64
C GLN A 158 -3.62 15.65 1.64
N GLY A 159 -4.62 14.93 1.13
CA GLY A 159 -5.94 15.43 0.74
C GLY A 159 -7.11 14.73 1.43
N ASN A 160 -6.84 13.65 2.15
CA ASN A 160 -7.74 13.10 3.16
C ASN A 160 -6.95 13.10 4.49
N LEU A 161 -6.72 14.30 5.05
CA LEU A 161 -7.32 14.44 6.38
C LEU A 161 -8.81 14.42 6.06
N PRO A 162 -9.52 13.28 6.22
CA PRO A 162 -10.97 13.33 6.17
C PRO A 162 -11.40 14.50 7.06
N ASN A 163 -12.53 15.11 6.75
CA ASN A 163 -13.04 16.26 7.50
C ASN A 163 -13.06 16.08 9.03
N SER A 164 -12.86 14.85 9.49
CA SER A 164 -12.43 14.42 10.81
C SER A 164 -10.94 14.67 11.15
N ILE A 165 -10.60 15.93 11.45
CA ILE A 165 -9.92 16.10 12.74
C ILE A 165 -11.07 15.91 13.74
N TYR A 166 -11.19 14.71 14.32
CA TYR A 166 -12.35 14.41 15.14
C TYR A 166 -12.25 15.27 16.40
N VAL A 167 -13.01 16.36 16.42
CA VAL A 167 -13.47 16.95 17.67
C VAL A 167 -14.28 15.86 18.35
N TYR A 168 -14.01 15.59 19.63
CA TYR A 168 -14.63 14.53 20.41
C TYR A 168 -16.16 14.53 20.17
N ARG A 169 -16.57 13.69 19.22
CA ARG A 169 -17.94 13.48 18.73
C ARG A 169 -18.59 14.66 17.98
N ASN A 170 -18.76 14.46 16.67
CA ASN A 170 -19.63 15.26 15.81
C ASN A 170 -21.05 15.37 16.42
N VAL A 171 -21.46 16.59 16.79
CA VAL A 171 -22.81 16.91 17.28
C VAL A 171 -23.90 16.59 16.23
N GLU A 172 -23.54 16.58 14.94
CA GLU A 172 -24.42 16.20 13.82
C GLU A 172 -24.68 14.68 13.73
N GLN A 173 -23.76 13.84 14.21
CA GLN A 173 -23.88 12.38 14.09
C GLN A 173 -24.41 11.72 15.39
N TYR A 174 -24.21 12.37 16.54
CA TYR A 174 -24.75 11.95 17.85
C TYR A 174 -25.25 13.17 18.66
N PRO A 175 -26.55 13.53 18.58
CA PRO A 175 -27.10 14.71 19.25
C PRO A 175 -27.11 14.66 20.79
N ASN A 176 -26.73 13.52 21.39
CA ASN A 176 -26.65 13.32 22.84
C ASN A 176 -25.22 13.48 23.41
N ALA A 177 -24.26 13.95 22.62
CA ALA A 177 -22.89 14.18 23.08
C ALA A 177 -22.78 15.55 23.75
N SER A 178 -22.48 15.58 25.05
CA SER A 178 -22.21 16.81 25.79
C SER A 178 -20.75 17.25 25.59
N ASN A 179 -20.53 18.41 24.98
CA ASN A 179 -19.23 19.08 25.04
C ASN A 179 -18.95 19.56 26.46
N VAL A 180 -17.72 19.37 26.93
CA VAL A 180 -17.30 19.90 28.23
C VAL A 180 -16.88 21.36 28.02
N PRO A 181 -17.52 22.33 28.70
CA PRO A 181 -17.21 23.73 28.49
C PRO A 181 -15.74 24.03 28.82
N GLY A 182 -15.05 24.73 27.90
CA GLY A 182 -13.67 25.19 28.07
C GLY A 182 -12.57 24.21 27.64
N ILE A 183 -12.90 23.06 27.03
CA ILE A 183 -11.92 22.06 26.55
C ILE A 183 -12.15 21.77 25.06
N LEU A 184 -11.11 21.96 24.24
CA LEU A 184 -11.09 21.56 22.83
C LEU A 184 -10.27 20.28 22.69
N ILE A 185 -10.86 19.24 22.11
CA ILE A 185 -10.17 17.97 21.82
C ILE A 185 -10.07 17.83 20.30
N LEU A 186 -8.89 17.51 19.77
CA LEU A 186 -8.64 17.35 18.33
C LEU A 186 -7.92 16.00 18.09
N GLU A 187 -8.56 15.09 17.36
CA GLU A 187 -7.94 13.82 16.95
C GLU A 187 -7.22 13.95 15.61
N ILE A 188 -5.96 13.52 15.56
CA ILE A 188 -5.14 13.55 14.34
C ILE A 188 -5.08 12.13 13.76
N ASP A 189 -5.82 11.91 12.66
CA ASP A 189 -5.97 10.60 11.99
C ASP A 189 -4.99 10.40 10.82
N ALA A 190 -3.80 11.03 10.87
CA ALA A 190 -2.82 10.94 9.79
C ALA A 190 -1.37 11.07 10.30
N PRO A 191 -0.40 10.40 9.66
CA PRO A 191 1.02 10.62 9.92
C PRO A 191 1.43 12.04 9.51
N ILE A 192 2.38 12.63 10.24
CA ILE A 192 2.78 14.03 10.08
C ILE A 192 4.11 14.11 9.34
N TYR A 193 4.09 14.76 8.19
CA TYR A 193 5.23 14.94 7.30
C TYR A 193 5.33 16.39 6.85
N PHE A 194 6.51 16.80 6.34
CA PHE A 194 6.77 18.15 5.83
C PHE A 194 5.63 18.69 4.96
N ALA A 195 5.10 17.84 4.08
CA ALA A 195 4.09 18.20 3.12
C ALA A 195 2.74 18.60 3.77
N ASN A 196 2.36 18.02 4.92
CA ASN A 196 1.09 18.29 5.59
C ASN A 196 1.20 19.23 6.81
N THR A 197 2.40 19.51 7.29
CA THR A 197 2.62 20.36 8.49
C THR A 197 1.97 21.73 8.40
N ASN A 198 2.08 22.42 7.26
CA ASN A 198 1.48 23.74 7.08
C ASN A 198 -0.05 23.69 7.14
N TYR A 199 -0.64 22.68 6.48
CA TYR A 199 -2.09 22.48 6.47
C TYR A 199 -2.62 22.16 7.88
N LEU A 200 -1.95 21.26 8.59
CA LEU A 200 -2.33 20.87 9.95
C LEU A 200 -2.25 22.06 10.92
N ARG A 201 -1.18 22.85 10.85
CA ARG A 201 -1.01 24.07 11.66
C ARG A 201 -2.13 25.08 11.45
N GLU A 202 -2.44 25.38 10.18
CA GLU A 202 -3.49 26.33 9.85
C GLU A 202 -4.85 25.85 10.34
N ARG A 203 -5.12 24.55 10.22
CA ARG A 203 -6.38 23.96 10.64
C ARG A 203 -6.54 23.93 12.17
N ILE A 204 -5.51 23.54 12.93
CA ILE A 204 -5.51 23.63 14.39
C ILE A 204 -5.77 25.07 14.84
N THR A 205 -5.10 26.04 14.22
CA THR A 205 -5.26 27.46 14.56
C THR A 205 -6.68 27.95 14.27
N ARG A 206 -7.28 27.51 13.15
CA ARG A 206 -8.65 27.86 12.79
C ARG A 206 -9.66 27.33 13.82
N TRP A 207 -9.54 26.06 14.21
CA TRP A 207 -10.41 25.47 15.24
C TRP A 207 -10.30 26.17 16.60
N ILE A 208 -9.09 26.55 17.01
CA ILE A 208 -8.90 27.32 18.25
C ILE A 208 -9.61 28.68 18.16
N ASN A 209 -9.49 29.39 17.02
CA ASN A 209 -10.16 30.68 16.84
C ASN A 209 -11.69 30.53 16.84
N ASP A 210 -12.23 29.54 16.12
CA ASP A 210 -13.68 29.33 16.02
C ASP A 210 -14.31 29.02 17.40
N GLU A 211 -13.62 28.24 18.23
CA GLU A 211 -14.07 27.91 19.59
C GLU A 211 -13.98 29.13 20.53
N GLU A 212 -12.91 29.92 20.43
CA GLU A 212 -12.78 31.17 21.20
C GLU A 212 -13.86 32.20 20.83
N ASP A 213 -14.24 32.30 19.55
CA ASP A 213 -15.27 33.23 19.09
C ASP A 213 -16.71 32.76 19.42
N GLY A 214 -16.95 31.45 19.39
CA GLY A 214 -18.19 30.85 19.90
C GLY A 214 -18.38 31.10 21.40
N THR A 215 -17.32 30.92 22.18
CA THR A 215 -17.33 31.12 23.64
C THR A 215 -17.57 32.58 24.02
N LYS A 216 -16.96 33.54 23.31
CA LYS A 216 -17.22 34.99 23.50
C LYS A 216 -18.67 35.37 23.21
N SER A 217 -19.31 34.69 22.25
CA SER A 217 -20.70 34.96 21.85
C SER A 217 -21.71 34.33 22.82
N ALA A 218 -21.37 33.20 23.45
CA ALA A 218 -22.22 32.50 24.42
C ALA A 218 -22.10 33.02 25.86
N GLY A 219 -21.08 33.85 26.16
CA GLY A 219 -20.82 34.33 27.53
C GLY A 219 -20.33 33.24 28.48
N GLU A 220 -19.86 32.12 27.94
CA GLU A 220 -19.38 30.96 28.68
C GLU A 220 -17.88 31.08 29.00
N SER A 221 -17.39 30.20 29.88
CA SER A 221 -16.00 30.11 30.32
C SER A 221 -15.03 30.00 29.14
N SER A 222 -14.04 30.90 29.08
CA SER A 222 -12.97 30.92 28.09
C SER A 222 -12.32 29.55 27.92
N LEU A 223 -11.93 29.20 26.69
CA LEU A 223 -11.14 28.00 26.40
C LEU A 223 -9.91 27.96 27.33
N GLN A 224 -9.66 26.81 27.98
CA GLN A 224 -8.52 26.63 28.90
C GLN A 224 -7.56 25.55 28.41
N TYR A 225 -8.08 24.48 27.80
CA TYR A 225 -7.29 23.32 27.40
C TYR A 225 -7.51 22.95 25.94
N VAL A 226 -6.42 22.62 25.25
CA VAL A 226 -6.41 22.01 23.92
C VAL A 226 -5.75 20.64 24.03
N ILE A 227 -6.52 19.58 23.79
CA ILE A 227 -6.06 18.19 23.84
C ILE A 227 -5.89 17.69 22.40
N LEU A 228 -4.67 17.27 22.04
CA LEU A 228 -4.40 16.61 20.75
C LEU A 228 -4.32 15.10 20.96
N ASP A 229 -5.26 14.34 20.40
CA ASP A 229 -5.19 12.88 20.39
C ASP A 229 -4.33 12.41 19.21
N MET A 230 -3.23 11.74 19.54
CA MET A 230 -2.22 11.23 18.59
C MET A 230 -2.32 9.72 18.38
N THR A 231 -3.40 9.07 18.81
CA THR A 231 -3.55 7.59 18.72
C THR A 231 -3.30 7.04 17.32
N ALA A 232 -3.72 7.75 16.27
CA ALA A 232 -3.61 7.32 14.88
C ALA A 232 -2.36 7.89 14.15
N VAL A 233 -1.52 8.67 14.85
CA VAL A 233 -0.31 9.24 14.27
C VAL A 233 0.78 8.18 14.20
N GLY A 234 0.96 7.57 13.03
CA GLY A 234 1.92 6.48 12.84
C GLY A 234 3.40 6.92 12.80
N ASN A 235 3.70 8.12 12.28
CA ASN A 235 5.06 8.64 12.18
C ASN A 235 5.07 10.17 12.16
N ILE A 236 6.13 10.78 12.69
CA ILE A 236 6.33 12.23 12.76
C ILE A 236 7.75 12.51 12.26
N ASP A 237 7.88 13.36 11.24
CA ASP A 237 9.19 13.83 10.78
C ASP A 237 9.68 15.07 11.55
N THR A 238 10.94 15.47 11.33
CA THR A 238 11.53 16.66 11.97
C THR A 238 10.69 17.92 11.75
N SER A 239 10.06 18.04 10.58
CA SER A 239 9.19 19.17 10.24
C SER A 239 7.91 19.18 11.09
N GLY A 240 7.35 18.01 11.37
CA GLY A 240 6.23 17.82 12.28
C GLY A 240 6.54 18.25 13.71
N ILE A 241 7.74 17.94 14.21
CA ILE A 241 8.21 18.37 15.54
C ILE A 241 8.31 19.91 15.60
N SER A 242 8.92 20.54 14.60
CA SER A 242 9.00 22.01 14.52
C SER A 242 7.61 22.66 14.44
N MET A 243 6.66 22.03 13.75
CA MET A 243 5.28 22.49 13.69
C MET A 243 4.62 22.46 15.07
N PHE A 244 4.79 21.38 15.85
CA PHE A 244 4.29 21.32 17.23
C PHE A 244 4.90 22.37 18.15
N GLU A 245 6.20 22.66 18.00
CA GLU A 245 6.83 23.73 18.78
C GLU A 245 6.21 25.10 18.48
N VAL A 246 5.90 25.38 17.21
CA VAL A 246 5.20 26.60 16.80
C VAL A 246 3.78 26.63 17.36
N VAL A 247 3.03 25.53 17.28
CA VAL A 247 1.68 25.43 17.84
C VAL A 247 1.70 25.61 19.35
N LYS A 248 2.63 24.99 20.07
CA LYS A 248 2.80 25.17 21.52
C LYS A 248 3.05 26.64 21.87
N LYS A 249 3.97 27.31 21.17
CA LYS A 249 4.22 28.76 21.36
C LYS A 249 2.98 29.62 21.07
N LEU A 250 2.15 29.24 20.10
CA LEU A 250 0.90 29.95 19.78
C LEU A 250 -0.15 29.76 20.87
N VAL A 251 -0.28 28.54 21.41
CA VAL A 251 -1.23 28.19 22.46
C VAL A 251 -0.81 28.83 23.80
N ASP A 252 0.47 28.76 24.15
CA ASP A 252 1.03 29.39 25.38
C ASP A 252 0.83 30.91 25.37
N ARG A 253 0.98 31.57 24.22
CA ARG A 253 0.74 33.02 24.07
C ARG A 253 -0.72 33.43 24.33
N ARG A 254 -1.66 32.51 24.16
CA ARG A 254 -3.09 32.72 24.44
C ARG A 254 -3.49 32.32 25.86
N GLY A 255 -2.55 31.85 26.68
CA GLY A 255 -2.82 31.38 28.04
C GLY A 255 -3.54 30.03 28.09
N LEU A 256 -3.54 29.29 26.99
CA LEU A 256 -4.12 27.95 26.85
C LEU A 256 -3.07 26.89 27.22
N GLN A 257 -3.51 25.74 27.73
CA GLN A 257 -2.62 24.59 27.94
C GLN A 257 -2.79 23.54 26.83
N LEU A 258 -1.69 23.20 26.17
CA LEU A 258 -1.63 22.12 25.19
C LEU A 258 -1.31 20.77 25.86
N VAL A 259 -2.19 19.78 25.69
CA VAL A 259 -2.00 18.42 26.21
C VAL A 259 -1.93 17.45 25.03
N LEU A 260 -0.90 16.61 25.01
CA LEU A 260 -0.76 15.54 24.02
C LEU A 260 -1.28 14.24 24.64
N ALA A 261 -2.24 13.59 23.99
CA ALA A 261 -2.79 12.31 24.42
C ALA A 261 -2.24 11.18 23.54
N LYS A 262 -1.73 10.13 24.19
CA LYS A 262 -1.21 8.90 23.56
C LYS A 262 -0.21 9.15 22.40
N PRO A 263 0.88 9.90 22.62
CA PRO A 263 1.95 9.95 21.63
C PRO A 263 2.48 8.52 21.40
N GLY A 264 2.63 8.11 20.14
CA GLY A 264 3.16 6.79 19.81
C GLY A 264 4.55 6.56 20.42
N LYS A 265 4.84 5.33 20.87
CA LYS A 265 6.03 4.90 21.63
C LYS A 265 7.40 5.02 20.91
N ARG A 266 7.57 5.89 19.91
CA ARG A 266 8.83 6.03 19.15
C ARG A 266 9.67 7.24 19.59
N GLY A 267 9.12 8.16 20.36
CA GLY A 267 9.79 9.41 20.78
C GLY A 267 10.49 9.37 22.13
N ASP A 268 10.30 8.30 22.93
CA ASP A 268 10.71 8.29 24.34
C ASP A 268 12.08 7.62 24.58
N GLU A 269 12.78 7.14 23.55
CA GLU A 269 14.08 6.44 23.74
C GLU A 269 15.29 7.37 23.80
N GLU A 270 15.18 8.67 23.50
CA GLU A 270 16.33 9.60 23.52
C GLU A 270 16.45 10.51 24.76
N ASP A 271 15.42 10.64 25.60
CA ASP A 271 15.45 11.56 26.77
C ASP A 271 15.62 10.87 28.15
N GLU A 272 15.64 9.53 28.22
CA GLU A 272 15.78 8.80 29.50
C GLU A 272 17.24 8.52 29.92
N GLN A 273 18.23 9.12 29.27
CA GLN A 273 19.66 8.91 29.57
C GLN A 273 20.42 10.11 30.17
N VAL A 274 19.77 11.25 30.44
CA VAL A 274 20.46 12.46 30.98
C VAL A 274 20.03 12.83 32.40
N ARG A 275 19.47 11.90 33.17
CA ARG A 275 19.18 12.17 34.59
C ARG A 275 19.41 10.97 35.52
N VAL A 276 20.63 10.48 35.51
CA VAL A 276 21.21 9.81 36.68
C VAL A 276 22.62 10.37 36.85
N ASP A 277 22.72 11.41 37.70
CA ASP A 277 23.80 11.68 38.66
C ASP A 277 23.45 12.92 39.48
#